data_AF-A0A966SLT4-F1
#
_entry.id   AF-A0A966SLT4-F1
#
_cell.length_a   1.000
_cell.length_b   1.000
_cell.length_c   1.000
_cell.angle_alpha   90.00
_cell.angle_beta   90.00
_cell.angle_gamma   90.00
#
_symmetry.space_group_name_H-M   'P 1'
#
loop_
_entity.id
_entity.type
_entity.pdbx_description
1 polymer ?
#
loop_
_entity_poly.entity_id
_entity_poly.type
_entity_poly.pdbx_seq_one_letter_code
_entity_poly.pdbx_strand_id
1 'polypeptide(L)'
;MAAALITLIFLSYLLGSIPTGFLVAKAKGVDIRSVGSGNIGATNVFRILGKGAGIFVLTVDAMKGALAVSVIGPFVERGYHLSLPVFSSWTSSSSNLSEIMHHLPALAGICAILGHNYTCWLRFKGGKGIATTAGVFAALAPAAFGIALATWLVVFAASRYVSLASIVAAVALPLAVW
;
A
#
# COMPACT_ATOMS: atom_id res chain seq x y z
N MET A 1 -8.54 -11.96 -19.66
CA MET A 1 -7.63 -12.09 -18.48
C MET A 1 -6.57 -11.00 -18.48
N ALA A 2 -5.80 -10.84 -19.57
CA ALA A 2 -4.78 -9.79 -19.66
C ALA A 2 -5.34 -8.39 -19.39
N ALA A 3 -6.51 -8.06 -19.95
CA ALA A 3 -7.17 -6.78 -19.70
C ALA A 3 -7.50 -6.56 -18.21
N ALA A 4 -8.10 -7.54 -17.54
CA ALA A 4 -8.39 -7.49 -16.11
C ALA A 4 -7.12 -7.27 -15.26
N LEU A 5 -6.05 -8.03 -15.54
CA LEU A 5 -4.76 -7.88 -14.85
C LEU A 5 -4.13 -6.51 -15.10
N ILE A 6 -4.14 -6.02 -16.34
CA ILE A 6 -3.63 -4.69 -16.68
C ILE A 6 -4.43 -3.62 -15.93
N THR A 7 -5.76 -3.72 -15.91
CA THR A 7 -6.61 -2.77 -15.17
C THR A 7 -6.32 -2.81 -13.68
N LEU A 8 -6.21 -4.00 -13.08
CA LEU A 8 -5.87 -4.17 -11.67
C LEU A 8 -4.52 -3.54 -11.32
N ILE A 9 -3.48 -3.88 -12.09
CA ILE A 9 -2.12 -3.37 -11.91
C ILE A 9 -2.14 -1.84 -12.03
N PHE A 10 -2.74 -1.31 -13.08
CA PHE A 10 -2.75 0.12 -13.37
C PHE A 10 -3.50 0.91 -12.29
N LEU A 11 -4.74 0.51 -11.95
CA LEU A 11 -5.54 1.21 -10.95
C LEU A 11 -4.90 1.14 -9.56
N SER A 12 -4.42 -0.03 -9.14
CA SER A 12 -3.80 -0.21 -7.83
C SER A 12 -2.49 0.56 -7.72
N TYR A 13 -1.67 0.55 -8.78
CA TYR A 13 -0.43 1.32 -8.84
C TYR A 13 -0.69 2.82 -8.80
N LEU A 14 -1.68 3.34 -9.55
CA LEU A 14 -2.02 4.76 -9.54
C LEU A 14 -2.55 5.21 -8.18
N LEU A 15 -3.41 4.41 -7.56
CA LEU A 15 -3.91 4.65 -6.20
C LEU A 15 -2.75 4.70 -5.19
N GLY A 16 -1.84 3.73 -5.26
CA GLY A 16 -0.62 3.70 -4.43
C GLY A 16 0.32 4.88 -4.68
N SER A 17 0.39 5.34 -5.93
CA SER A 17 1.27 6.42 -6.39
C SER A 17 0.84 7.80 -5.91
N ILE A 18 -0.32 7.98 -5.28
CA ILE A 18 -0.71 9.29 -4.75
C ILE A 18 0.29 9.69 -3.64
N PRO A 19 1.09 10.78 -3.83
CA PRO A 19 2.18 11.11 -2.92
C PRO A 19 1.67 12.03 -1.79
N THR A 20 0.82 11.48 -0.93
CA THR A 20 0.06 12.24 0.08
C THR A 20 0.95 13.15 0.93
N GLY A 21 2.06 12.65 1.47
CA GLY A 21 2.94 13.45 2.31
C GLY A 21 3.67 14.58 1.57
N PHE A 22 3.97 14.40 0.28
CA PHE A 22 4.47 15.49 -0.55
C PHE A 22 3.39 16.53 -0.81
N LEU A 23 2.16 16.13 -1.13
CA LEU A 23 1.04 17.05 -1.37
C LEU A 23 0.71 17.88 -0.13
N VAL A 24 0.63 17.24 1.04
CA VAL A 24 0.37 17.91 2.33
C VAL A 24 1.47 18.90 2.68
N ALA A 25 2.73 18.55 2.47
CA ALA A 25 3.84 19.46 2.74
C ALA A 25 3.89 20.62 1.76
N LYS A 26 3.69 20.34 0.47
CA LYS A 26 3.65 21.36 -0.58
C LYS A 26 2.52 22.35 -0.35
N ALA A 27 1.34 21.90 0.11
CA ALA A 27 0.23 22.78 0.49
C ALA A 27 0.57 23.73 1.64
N LYS A 28 1.58 23.41 2.45
CA LYS A 28 2.14 24.28 3.50
C LYS A 28 3.40 25.04 3.06
N GLY A 29 3.73 25.05 1.77
CA GLY A 29 4.91 25.73 1.24
C GLY A 29 6.24 25.04 1.54
N VAL A 30 6.23 23.78 1.98
CA VAL A 30 7.45 23.03 2.35
C VAL A 30 7.71 21.93 1.32
N ASP A 31 8.90 21.89 0.73
CA ASP A 31 9.36 20.70 0.00
C ASP A 31 9.86 19.67 1.01
N ILE A 32 9.03 18.66 1.31
CA ILE A 32 9.36 17.62 2.30
C ILE A 32 10.62 16.81 1.95
N ARG A 33 11.07 16.85 0.69
CA ARG A 33 12.24 16.10 0.20
C ARG A 33 13.56 16.77 0.56
N SER A 34 13.55 18.07 0.89
CA SER A 34 14.74 18.82 1.28
C SER A 34 14.92 18.96 2.79
N VAL A 35 14.00 18.42 3.59
CA VAL A 35 13.98 18.61 5.06
C VAL A 35 13.85 17.30 5.82
N GLY A 36 14.39 17.30 7.05
CA GLY A 36 14.37 16.14 7.93
C GLY A 36 15.12 14.95 7.32
N SER A 37 14.42 13.84 7.15
CA SER A 37 14.98 12.64 6.50
C SER A 37 14.93 12.66 4.97
N GLY A 38 14.32 13.67 4.37
CA GLY A 38 14.05 13.75 2.93
C GLY A 38 13.00 12.76 2.40
N ASN A 39 12.44 11.91 3.27
CA ASN A 39 11.39 10.96 2.88
C ASN A 39 10.02 11.64 2.84
N ILE A 40 9.14 11.24 1.91
CA ILE A 40 7.78 11.79 1.79
C ILE A 40 6.77 11.15 2.76
N GLY A 41 7.17 10.10 3.49
CA GLY A 41 6.27 9.35 4.37
C GLY A 41 5.88 10.06 5.67
N ALA A 42 4.87 9.52 6.35
CA ALA A 42 4.25 10.07 7.55
C ALA A 42 5.25 10.46 8.67
N THR A 43 6.29 9.67 8.91
CA THR A 43 7.29 9.96 9.97
C THR A 43 8.03 11.28 9.72
N ASN A 44 8.38 11.58 8.47
CA ASN A 44 9.06 12.83 8.15
C ASN A 44 8.07 14.01 8.23
N VAL A 45 6.86 13.81 7.69
CA VAL A 45 5.78 14.81 7.78
C VAL A 45 5.45 15.14 9.24
N PHE A 46 5.38 14.14 10.11
CA PHE A 46 5.17 14.32 11.55
C PHE A 46 6.26 15.20 12.16
N ARG A 47 7.52 14.96 11.80
CA ARG A 47 8.68 15.70 12.32
C ARG A 47 8.69 17.16 11.87
N ILE A 48 8.26 17.44 10.64
CA ILE A 48 8.38 18.77 10.02
C ILE A 48 7.11 19.61 10.19
N LEU A 49 5.93 19.00 10.06
CA LEU A 49 4.63 19.70 10.01
C LEU A 49 3.74 19.38 11.22
N GLY A 50 4.22 18.56 12.15
CA GLY A 50 3.55 18.21 13.40
C GLY A 50 2.61 17.01 13.32
N LYS A 51 2.06 16.64 14.49
CA LYS A 51 1.33 15.38 14.69
C LYS A 51 0.12 15.22 13.78
N GLY A 52 -0.70 16.28 13.64
CA GLY A 52 -1.91 16.24 12.83
C GLY A 52 -1.64 15.90 11.36
N ALA A 53 -0.65 16.56 10.75
CA ALA A 53 -0.27 16.29 9.36
C ALA A 53 0.33 14.90 9.20
N GLY A 54 1.17 14.46 10.15
CA GLY A 54 1.76 13.12 10.14
C GLY A 54 0.73 12.00 10.23
N ILE A 55 -0.25 12.13 11.14
CA ILE A 55 -1.34 11.15 11.31
C ILE A 55 -2.23 11.13 10.06
N PHE A 56 -2.56 12.29 9.50
CA PHE A 56 -3.34 12.34 8.25
C PHE A 56 -2.65 11.58 7.12
N VAL A 57 -1.35 11.83 6.89
CA VAL A 57 -0.58 11.13 5.85
C VAL A 57 -0.50 9.63 6.15
N LEU A 58 -0.29 9.24 7.41
CA LEU A 58 -0.26 7.83 7.82
C LEU A 58 -1.58 7.14 7.47
N THR A 59 -2.71 7.74 7.82
CA THR A 59 -4.04 7.20 7.58
C THR A 59 -4.32 7.08 6.10
N VAL A 60 -4.10 8.13 5.31
CA VAL A 60 -4.36 8.10 3.86
C VAL A 60 -3.44 7.11 3.14
N ASP A 61 -2.16 7.03 3.52
CA ASP A 61 -1.23 6.05 2.94
C ASP A 61 -1.57 4.61 3.34
N ALA A 62 -2.16 4.37 4.51
CA ALA A 62 -2.71 3.06 4.86
C ALA A 62 -4.00 2.78 4.07
N MET A 63 -4.91 3.75 3.97
CA MET A 63 -6.18 3.61 3.27
C MET A 63 -5.98 3.26 1.79
N LYS A 64 -5.01 3.85 1.09
CA LYS A 64 -4.76 3.49 -0.32
C LYS A 64 -4.34 2.02 -0.49
N GLY A 65 -3.59 1.47 0.47
CA GLY A 65 -3.24 0.04 0.50
C GLY A 65 -4.46 -0.84 0.78
N ALA A 66 -5.26 -0.47 1.79
CA ALA A 66 -6.48 -1.18 2.13
C ALA A 66 -7.50 -1.17 0.97
N LEU A 67 -7.71 -0.02 0.31
CA LEU A 67 -8.63 0.14 -0.81
C LEU A 67 -8.18 -0.64 -2.06
N ALA A 68 -6.87 -0.75 -2.31
CA ALA A 68 -6.37 -1.59 -3.41
C ALA A 68 -6.81 -3.05 -3.22
N VAL A 69 -6.71 -3.55 -2.00
CA VAL A 69 -7.11 -4.92 -1.64
C VAL A 69 -8.62 -5.08 -1.60
N SER A 70 -9.34 -4.24 -0.85
CA SER A 70 -10.75 -4.47 -0.50
C SER A 70 -11.72 -3.98 -1.56
N VAL A 71 -11.29 -3.08 -2.45
CA VAL A 71 -12.12 -2.50 -3.50
C VAL A 71 -11.63 -2.90 -4.88
N ILE A 72 -10.38 -2.57 -5.24
CA ILE A 72 -9.90 -2.78 -6.62
C ILE A 72 -9.81 -4.27 -6.96
N GLY A 73 -9.24 -5.09 -6.08
CA GLY A 73 -9.15 -6.54 -6.27
C GLY A 73 -10.52 -7.20 -6.55
N PRO A 74 -11.46 -7.13 -5.60
CA PRO A 74 -12.80 -7.69 -5.76
C PRO A 74 -13.60 -7.08 -6.93
N PHE A 75 -13.42 -5.80 -7.23
CA PHE A 75 -14.08 -5.15 -8.36
C PHE A 75 -13.64 -5.76 -9.69
N VAL A 76 -12.34 -5.95 -9.88
CA VAL A 76 -11.79 -6.56 -11.11
C VAL A 76 -12.17 -8.04 -11.21
N GLU A 77 -12.07 -8.78 -10.10
CA GLU A 77 -12.48 -10.20 -10.03
C GLU A 77 -13.95 -10.36 -10.43
N ARG A 78 -14.84 -9.56 -9.82
CA ARG A 78 -16.28 -9.60 -10.12
C ARG A 78 -16.58 -9.18 -11.55
N GLY A 79 -15.89 -8.17 -12.07
CA GLY A 79 -16.03 -7.72 -13.46
C GLY A 79 -15.60 -8.79 -14.48
N TYR A 80 -14.56 -9.56 -14.16
CA TYR A 80 -14.13 -10.71 -14.95
C TYR A 80 -15.19 -11.83 -14.93
N HIS A 81 -15.72 -12.20 -13.76
CA HIS A 81 -16.78 -13.22 -13.65
C HIS A 81 -18.08 -12.83 -14.36
N LEU A 82 -18.44 -11.54 -14.39
CA LEU A 82 -19.59 -11.03 -15.15
C LEU A 82 -19.33 -10.94 -16.67
N SER A 83 -18.17 -11.36 -17.15
CA SER A 83 -17.78 -11.32 -18.57
C SER A 83 -17.87 -9.93 -19.21
N LEU A 84 -17.76 -8.86 -18.40
CA LEU A 84 -17.83 -7.48 -18.91
C LEU A 84 -16.76 -7.27 -19.98
N PRO A 85 -17.09 -6.66 -21.15
CA PRO A 85 -16.18 -6.57 -22.29
C PRO A 85 -14.80 -6.02 -21.94
N VAL A 86 -14.73 -5.03 -21.05
CA VAL A 86 -13.47 -4.40 -20.61
C VAL A 86 -12.54 -5.35 -19.84
N PHE A 87 -13.08 -6.39 -19.20
CA PHE A 87 -12.33 -7.36 -18.39
C PHE A 87 -12.18 -8.73 -19.08
N SER A 88 -13.13 -9.08 -19.96
CA SER A 88 -13.18 -10.36 -20.70
C SER A 88 -12.44 -10.32 -22.04
N SER A 89 -12.24 -9.14 -22.63
CA SER A 89 -11.52 -8.99 -23.90
C SER A 89 -10.07 -9.43 -23.76
N TRP A 90 -9.63 -10.31 -24.69
CA TRP A 90 -8.36 -11.03 -24.67
C TRP A 90 -8.35 -12.24 -23.70
N THR A 91 -8.98 -13.33 -24.14
CA THR A 91 -8.78 -14.67 -23.58
C THR A 91 -8.49 -15.66 -24.71
N SER A 92 -7.28 -16.23 -24.68
CA SER A 92 -7.02 -17.56 -25.20
C SER A 92 -6.85 -18.48 -23.99
N SER A 93 -7.61 -19.57 -24.03
CA SER A 93 -7.77 -20.63 -23.02
C SER A 93 -6.50 -20.97 -22.23
N SER A 94 -6.59 -21.03 -20.89
CA SER A 94 -5.60 -21.72 -20.04
C SER A 94 -6.25 -22.24 -18.76
N SER A 95 -6.15 -23.53 -18.49
CA SER A 95 -6.86 -24.23 -17.40
C SER A 95 -6.44 -23.83 -15.96
N ASN A 96 -5.43 -22.97 -15.78
CA ASN A 96 -4.95 -22.50 -14.47
C ASN A 96 -5.52 -21.12 -14.06
N LEU A 97 -6.58 -20.65 -14.72
CA LEU A 97 -7.10 -19.28 -14.58
C LEU A 97 -7.79 -19.01 -13.23
N SER A 98 -8.39 -20.00 -12.57
CA SER A 98 -9.11 -19.81 -11.30
C SER A 98 -8.17 -19.60 -10.11
N GLU A 99 -7.03 -20.28 -10.06
CA GLU A 99 -6.04 -20.13 -8.98
C GLU A 99 -5.46 -18.71 -8.95
N ILE A 100 -5.17 -18.13 -10.12
CA ILE A 100 -4.63 -16.77 -10.24
C ILE A 100 -5.66 -15.72 -9.79
N MET A 101 -6.96 -15.97 -9.98
CA MET A 101 -8.04 -15.06 -9.56
C MET A 101 -8.12 -14.88 -8.06
N HIS A 102 -7.93 -15.95 -7.29
CA HIS A 102 -7.92 -15.86 -5.83
C HIS A 102 -6.77 -15.01 -5.27
N HIS A 103 -5.70 -14.80 -6.05
CA HIS A 103 -4.56 -13.99 -5.65
C HIS A 103 -4.61 -12.54 -6.14
N LEU A 104 -5.67 -12.12 -6.86
CA LEU A 104 -5.82 -10.74 -7.36
C LEU A 104 -5.77 -9.67 -6.27
N PRO A 105 -6.41 -9.83 -5.09
CA PRO A 105 -6.32 -8.83 -4.02
C PRO A 105 -4.89 -8.65 -3.49
N ALA A 106 -4.14 -9.73 -3.38
CA ALA A 106 -2.73 -9.68 -2.98
C ALA A 106 -1.87 -8.96 -4.04
N LEU A 107 -2.10 -9.26 -5.32
CA LEU A 107 -1.44 -8.56 -6.43
C LEU A 107 -1.76 -7.06 -6.44
N ALA A 108 -3.02 -6.68 -6.21
CA ALA A 108 -3.42 -5.28 -6.08
C ALA A 108 -2.68 -4.59 -4.93
N GLY A 109 -2.55 -5.25 -3.77
CA GLY A 109 -1.77 -4.76 -2.64
C GLY A 109 -0.29 -4.53 -2.99
N ILE A 110 0.34 -5.48 -3.68
CA ILE A 110 1.74 -5.34 -4.16
C ILE A 110 1.87 -4.13 -5.09
N CYS A 111 0.96 -3.98 -6.06
CA CYS A 111 0.95 -2.85 -6.99
C CYS A 111 0.79 -1.51 -6.26
N ALA A 112 -0.06 -1.43 -5.24
CA ALA A 112 -0.23 -0.21 -4.44
C ALA A 112 1.04 0.13 -3.61
N ILE A 113 1.71 -0.87 -3.05
CA ILE A 113 3.00 -0.67 -2.35
C ILE A 113 4.07 -0.19 -3.34
N LEU A 114 4.15 -0.79 -4.53
CA LEU A 114 5.07 -0.36 -5.59
C LEU A 114 4.78 1.07 -6.04
N GLY A 115 3.52 1.46 -6.21
CA GLY A 115 3.15 2.85 -6.52
C GLY A 115 3.59 3.83 -5.44
N HIS A 116 3.44 3.46 -4.16
CA HIS A 116 3.92 4.30 -3.06
C HIS A 116 5.45 4.43 -3.05
N ASN A 117 6.18 3.34 -3.31
CA ASN A 117 7.64 3.33 -3.26
C ASN A 117 8.28 4.00 -4.49
N TYR A 118 7.67 3.79 -5.66
CA TYR A 118 8.12 4.25 -6.97
C TYR A 118 7.09 5.19 -7.60
N THR A 119 6.69 6.24 -6.88
CA THR A 119 5.66 7.15 -7.36
C THR A 119 6.01 7.79 -8.70
N CYS A 120 5.21 7.52 -9.74
CA CYS A 120 5.42 8.04 -11.09
C CYS A 120 5.44 9.59 -11.14
N TRP A 121 4.61 10.25 -10.33
CA TRP A 121 4.53 11.72 -10.27
C TRP A 121 5.80 12.39 -9.74
N LEU A 122 6.63 11.64 -9.02
CA LEU A 122 7.85 12.12 -8.37
C LEU A 122 9.10 11.48 -8.98
N ARG A 123 9.09 11.19 -10.28
CA ARG A 123 10.19 10.55 -11.02
C ARG A 123 10.62 9.23 -10.37
N PHE A 124 9.63 8.43 -9.96
CA PHE A 124 9.82 7.13 -9.29
C PHE A 124 10.57 7.21 -7.95
N LYS A 125 10.56 8.37 -7.28
CA LYS A 125 11.10 8.56 -5.92
C LYS A 125 9.96 8.73 -4.92
N GLY A 126 9.53 7.63 -4.32
CA GLY A 126 8.43 7.59 -3.35
C GLY A 126 8.88 7.42 -1.89
N GLY A 127 7.98 6.84 -1.08
CA GLY A 127 8.23 6.54 0.34
C GLY A 127 8.75 5.13 0.58
N LYS A 128 8.74 4.67 1.84
CA LYS A 128 9.18 3.31 2.23
C LYS A 128 8.07 2.25 2.21
N GLY A 129 6.81 2.65 2.00
CA GLY A 129 5.70 1.71 1.86
C GLY A 129 5.17 1.10 3.15
N ILE A 130 5.70 1.46 4.32
CA ILE A 130 5.31 0.86 5.62
C ILE A 130 3.81 1.04 5.88
N ALA A 131 3.29 2.26 5.75
CA ALA A 131 1.87 2.56 5.98
C ALA A 131 0.95 1.86 4.95
N THR A 132 1.32 1.91 3.67
CA THR A 132 0.60 1.21 2.60
C THR A 132 0.55 -0.28 2.85
N THR A 133 1.67 -0.89 3.25
CA THR A 133 1.77 -2.32 3.59
C THR A 133 0.90 -2.65 4.79
N ALA A 134 0.92 -1.82 5.84
CA ALA A 134 0.03 -1.99 6.98
C ALA A 134 -1.45 -1.99 6.57
N GLY A 135 -1.87 -1.08 5.67
CA GLY A 135 -3.22 -1.06 5.12
C GLY A 135 -3.58 -2.30 4.30
N VAL A 136 -2.66 -2.80 3.47
CA VAL A 136 -2.82 -4.04 2.70
C VAL A 136 -3.07 -5.22 3.64
N PHE A 137 -2.24 -5.41 4.67
CA PHE A 137 -2.39 -6.52 5.60
C PHE A 137 -3.57 -6.36 6.55
N ALA A 138 -3.92 -5.13 6.94
CA ALA A 138 -5.14 -4.88 7.70
C ALA A 138 -6.41 -5.32 6.95
N ALA A 139 -6.40 -5.25 5.61
CA ALA A 139 -7.50 -5.72 4.77
C ALA A 139 -7.40 -7.23 4.44
N LEU A 140 -6.21 -7.75 4.14
CA LEU A 140 -6.02 -9.16 3.73
C LEU A 140 -6.05 -10.14 4.92
N ALA A 141 -5.38 -9.79 6.01
CA ALA A 141 -5.15 -10.68 7.14
C ALA A 141 -5.19 -9.87 8.46
N PRO A 142 -6.38 -9.46 8.92
CA PRO A 142 -6.52 -8.59 10.10
C PRO A 142 -5.88 -9.16 11.37
N ALA A 143 -5.93 -10.48 11.56
CA ALA A 143 -5.30 -11.17 12.70
C ALA A 143 -3.77 -11.07 12.64
N ALA A 144 -3.16 -11.39 11.50
CA ALA A 144 -1.72 -11.28 11.29
C ALA A 144 -1.24 -9.83 11.41
N PHE A 145 -2.02 -8.88 10.88
CA PHE A 145 -1.78 -7.46 11.07
C PHE A 145 -1.81 -7.05 12.55
N GLY A 146 -2.77 -7.55 13.33
CA GLY A 146 -2.84 -7.30 14.77
C GLY A 146 -1.59 -7.76 15.51
N ILE A 147 -1.06 -8.94 15.18
CA ILE A 147 0.18 -9.47 15.75
C ILE A 147 1.39 -8.63 15.33
N ALA A 148 1.47 -8.24 14.05
CA ALA A 148 2.53 -7.38 13.55
C ALA A 148 2.50 -5.99 14.19
N LEU A 149 1.30 -5.42 14.41
CA LEU A 149 1.12 -4.14 15.07
C LEU A 149 1.51 -4.22 16.55
N ALA A 150 1.12 -5.29 17.25
CA ALA A 150 1.55 -5.52 18.63
C ALA A 150 3.08 -5.63 18.72
N THR A 151 3.70 -6.40 17.81
CA THR A 151 5.15 -6.53 17.70
C THR A 151 5.81 -5.17 17.46
N TRP A 152 5.27 -4.39 16.52
CA TRP A 152 5.75 -3.04 16.22
C TRP A 152 5.69 -2.14 17.47
N LEU A 153 4.57 -2.15 18.19
CA LEU A 153 4.37 -1.33 19.39
C LEU A 153 5.33 -1.70 20.51
N VAL A 154 5.54 -3.01 20.76
CA VAL A 154 6.48 -3.50 21.78
C VAL A 154 7.91 -3.09 21.44
N VAL A 155 8.36 -3.33 20.20
CA VAL A 155 9.72 -2.97 19.77
C VAL A 155 9.91 -1.46 19.76
N PHE A 156 8.90 -0.69 19.33
CA PHE A 156 8.95 0.77 19.35
C PHE A 156 8.99 1.32 20.79
N ALA A 157 8.20 0.75 21.70
CA ALA A 157 8.20 1.15 23.11
C ALA A 157 9.56 0.92 23.77
N ALA A 158 10.20 -0.23 23.49
CA ALA A 158 11.50 -0.58 24.05
C ALA A 158 12.67 0.19 23.41
N SER A 159 12.69 0.31 22.08
CA SER A 159 13.85 0.84 21.35
C SER A 159 13.75 2.32 20.98
N ARG A 160 12.53 2.87 20.90
CA ARG A 160 12.23 4.22 20.38
C ARG A 160 12.63 4.43 18.90
N TYR A 161 13.01 3.37 18.18
CA TYR A 161 13.37 3.41 16.77
C TYR A 161 12.23 2.89 15.88
N VAL A 162 11.64 3.80 15.10
CA VAL A 162 10.56 3.47 14.14
C VAL A 162 11.02 2.47 13.08
N SER A 163 12.25 2.60 12.57
CA SER A 163 12.79 1.71 11.55
C SER A 163 12.99 0.28 12.06
N LEU A 164 13.50 0.13 13.28
CA LEU A 164 13.70 -1.19 13.89
C LEU A 164 12.36 -1.89 14.11
N ALA A 165 11.39 -1.18 14.71
CA ALA A 165 10.05 -1.69 14.91
C ALA A 165 9.40 -2.16 13.60
N SER A 166 9.54 -1.39 12.51
CA SER A 166 9.01 -1.77 11.19
C SER A 166 9.69 -2.98 10.57
N ILE A 167 11.01 -3.14 10.73
CA ILE A 167 11.73 -4.32 10.24
C ILE A 167 11.28 -5.57 11.00
N VAL A 168 11.20 -5.50 12.34
CA VAL A 168 10.80 -6.65 13.16
C VAL A 168 9.34 -7.03 12.89
N ALA A 169 8.44 -6.05 12.75
CA ALA A 169 7.05 -6.32 12.38
C ALA A 169 6.92 -6.96 10.98
N ALA A 170 7.74 -6.55 10.01
CA ALA A 170 7.76 -7.15 8.68
C ALA A 170 8.22 -8.62 8.70
N VAL A 171 9.16 -8.97 9.59
CA VAL A 171 9.59 -10.38 9.80
C VAL A 171 8.51 -11.19 10.53
N ALA A 172 7.79 -10.58 11.47
CA ALA A 172 6.72 -11.24 12.21
C ALA A 172 5.48 -11.55 11.33
N LEU A 173 5.18 -10.72 10.32
CA LEU A 173 4.02 -10.87 9.44
C LEU A 173 3.86 -12.27 8.82
N PRO A 174 4.83 -12.84 8.07
CA PRO A 174 4.68 -14.16 7.46
C PRO A 174 4.55 -15.29 8.49
N LEU A 175 5.11 -15.13 9.69
CA LEU A 175 4.96 -16.10 10.79
C LEU A 175 3.59 -16.03 11.45
N ALA A 176 2.89 -14.90 11.28
CA ALA A 176 1.57 -14.65 11.84
C ALA A 176 0.42 -15.06 10.90
N VAL A 177 0.74 -15.46 9.67
CA VAL A 177 -0.22 -15.96 8.68
C VAL A 177 -0.16 -17.49 8.72
N TRP A 178 -1.16 -18.11 9.35
CA TRP A 178 -1.33 -19.56 9.47
C TRP A 178 -2.76 -19.99 9.15
#